data_AF-A0A8T6XLJ0-F1
#
_entry.id   AF-A0A8T6XLJ0-F1
#
_cell.length_a   1.000
_cell.length_b   1.000
_cell.length_c   1.000
_cell.angle_alpha   90.00
_cell.angle_beta   90.00
_cell.angle_gamma   90.00
#
_symmetry.space_group_name_H-M   'P 1'
#
loop_
_entity.id
_entity.type
_entity.pdbx_description
1 polymer ?
#
loop_
_entity_poly.entity_id
_entity_poly.type
_entity_poly.pdbx_seq_one_letter_code
_entity_poly.pdbx_strand_id
1 'polypeptide(L)'
;MITDTIFEHFADVYNKKIDSLIKKPITVDPSDRVSKVINKLSQYNTYGAFHQDDNRILTTETRTLLRVKGIAGTKVEQFLYPIRSVKKRDTINDASNIMAHYRLREIPVVDKKNNLIGAIYAKDILKLMNKNDNKWIKASLIHTQNPITISSTDSLGTARKLMNSKKIDHLPVIKNGIISQVLTSYHVLTNIPSEERLGKELIGQKKVRKFEAQVGNIGTTRIQTCDARDNLNNILSSMLKTDTTCSLVSLWDTLQGIITYRDILSLLAPKMESEIPLYIIGLPEDQNTELIVAKFKNTLEKVRKVYNQIQEARISIKQHRSGRRKEGKYDVTALIITPRKSYNFKDVGFDLGNVVEQTNKKLMRSLTQRAKKRDKPSIRKIGKPVAPR
;
A
#
# COMPACT_ATOMS: atom_id res chain seq x y z
N MET A 1 12.50 -5.19 -21.46
CA MET A 1 12.94 -3.99 -20.68
C MET A 1 13.81 -4.44 -19.51
N ILE A 2 14.70 -3.60 -18.95
CA ILE A 2 15.54 -3.96 -17.79
C ILE A 2 14.74 -4.55 -16.62
N THR A 3 13.49 -4.14 -16.48
CA THR A 3 12.55 -4.64 -15.46
C THR A 3 12.17 -6.09 -15.65
N ASP A 4 12.08 -6.56 -16.89
CA ASP A 4 11.72 -7.94 -17.21
C ASP A 4 12.93 -8.83 -16.96
N THR A 5 14.14 -8.36 -17.30
CA THR A 5 15.39 -9.02 -16.94
C THR A 5 15.55 -9.19 -15.43
N ILE A 6 15.23 -8.15 -14.65
CA ILE A 6 15.26 -8.25 -13.17
C ILE A 6 14.20 -9.23 -12.67
N PHE A 7 13.00 -9.23 -13.26
CA PHE A 7 11.95 -10.17 -12.88
C PHE A 7 12.41 -11.61 -13.12
N GLU A 8 12.84 -11.94 -14.34
CA GLU A 8 13.32 -13.28 -14.72
C GLU A 8 14.52 -13.74 -13.87
N HIS A 9 15.41 -12.83 -13.48
CA HIS A 9 16.52 -13.13 -12.56
C HIS A 9 16.07 -13.70 -11.20
N PHE A 10 14.84 -13.40 -10.78
CA PHE A 10 14.25 -13.93 -9.55
C PHE A 10 13.26 -15.07 -9.78
N ALA A 11 13.26 -15.74 -10.94
CA ALA A 11 12.35 -16.84 -11.25
C ALA A 11 12.40 -18.00 -10.24
N ASP A 12 13.58 -18.31 -9.73
CA ASP A 12 13.79 -19.31 -8.68
C ASP A 12 13.16 -18.89 -7.34
N VAL A 13 13.13 -17.59 -7.05
CA VAL A 13 12.51 -17.03 -5.84
C VAL A 13 11.00 -16.93 -6.02
N TYR A 14 10.51 -16.23 -7.05
CA TYR A 14 9.08 -15.91 -7.15
C TYR A 14 8.21 -17.14 -7.45
N ASN A 15 8.74 -18.18 -8.11
CA ASN A 15 8.01 -19.44 -8.34
C ASN A 15 8.01 -20.38 -7.13
N LYS A 16 8.83 -20.12 -6.12
CA LYS A 16 8.92 -20.98 -4.93
C LYS A 16 7.61 -20.94 -4.15
N LYS A 17 7.16 -22.12 -3.70
CA LYS A 17 5.99 -22.25 -2.80
C LYS A 17 6.28 -21.61 -1.44
N ILE A 18 5.25 -20.99 -0.86
CA ILE A 18 5.38 -20.30 0.43
C ILE A 18 5.43 -21.22 1.65
N ASP A 19 5.19 -22.53 1.50
CA ASP A 19 5.02 -23.47 2.63
C ASP A 19 6.15 -23.40 3.67
N SER A 20 7.40 -23.37 3.19
CA SER A 20 8.60 -23.25 4.04
C SER A 20 8.79 -21.91 4.77
N LEU A 21 7.98 -20.90 4.44
CA LEU A 21 8.05 -19.55 5.01
C LEU A 21 6.91 -19.25 5.99
N ILE A 22 5.97 -20.18 6.17
CA ILE A 22 4.81 -20.00 7.03
C ILE A 22 5.25 -19.91 8.49
N LYS A 23 4.86 -18.82 9.16
CA LYS A 23 5.10 -18.60 10.59
C LYS A 23 3.79 -18.30 11.31
N LYS A 24 3.83 -18.37 12.64
CA LYS A 24 2.67 -18.07 13.50
C LYS A 24 2.16 -16.65 13.22
N PRO A 25 0.85 -16.45 12.94
CA PRO A 25 0.31 -15.13 12.72
C PRO A 25 0.11 -14.41 14.05
N ILE A 26 0.19 -13.08 14.03
CA ILE A 26 -0.26 -12.26 15.16
C ILE A 26 -1.75 -12.05 15.02
N THR A 27 -2.52 -12.46 16.03
CA THR A 27 -3.98 -12.37 16.02
C THR A 27 -4.52 -11.36 17.04
N VAL A 28 -5.68 -10.78 16.70
CA VAL A 28 -6.42 -9.83 17.54
C VAL A 28 -7.89 -10.22 17.59
N ASP A 29 -8.52 -9.87 18.71
CA ASP A 29 -9.97 -9.92 18.85
C ASP A 29 -10.58 -8.54 18.49
N PRO A 30 -11.75 -8.45 17.85
CA PRO A 30 -12.38 -7.16 17.53
C PRO A 30 -12.61 -6.29 18.77
N SER A 31 -12.82 -6.91 19.94
CA SER A 31 -12.95 -6.22 21.22
C SER A 31 -11.63 -5.71 21.80
N ASP A 32 -10.47 -6.15 21.29
CA ASP A 32 -9.17 -5.67 21.73
C ASP A 32 -9.08 -4.14 21.55
N ARG A 33 -8.53 -3.45 22.56
CA ARG A 33 -8.21 -2.02 22.45
C ARG A 33 -7.06 -1.81 21.47
N VAL A 34 -7.06 -0.67 20.78
CA VAL A 34 -5.96 -0.29 19.88
C VAL A 34 -4.62 -0.25 20.63
N SER A 35 -4.58 0.19 21.90
CA SER A 35 -3.36 0.14 22.73
C SER A 35 -2.79 -1.27 22.88
N LYS A 36 -3.66 -2.25 23.18
CA LYS A 36 -3.30 -3.68 23.29
C LYS A 36 -2.75 -4.20 21.96
N VAL A 37 -3.36 -3.82 20.83
CA VAL A 37 -2.87 -4.21 19.51
C VAL A 37 -1.50 -3.59 19.23
N ILE A 38 -1.29 -2.31 19.50
CA ILE A 38 0.04 -1.66 19.36
C ILE A 38 1.09 -2.36 20.21
N ASN A 39 0.76 -2.73 21.45
CA ASN A 39 1.66 -3.49 22.32
C ASN A 39 2.01 -4.86 21.72
N LYS A 40 1.03 -5.60 21.18
CA LYS A 40 1.29 -6.87 20.47
C LYS A 40 2.23 -6.64 19.27
N LEU A 41 1.95 -5.65 18.41
CA LEU A 41 2.81 -5.34 17.27
C LEU A 41 4.24 -5.04 17.72
N SER A 42 4.39 -4.34 18.84
CA SER A 42 5.70 -4.00 19.39
C SER A 42 6.44 -5.18 20.01
N GLN A 43 5.75 -6.00 20.79
CA GLN A 43 6.33 -7.18 21.44
C GLN A 43 6.83 -8.19 20.41
N TYR A 44 6.09 -8.38 19.31
CA TYR A 44 6.42 -9.35 18.27
C TYR A 44 7.19 -8.75 17.09
N ASN A 45 7.61 -7.47 17.19
CA ASN A 45 8.31 -6.72 16.12
C ASN A 45 7.64 -6.90 14.74
N THR A 46 6.33 -6.66 14.69
CA THR A 46 5.54 -6.79 13.46
C THR A 46 4.74 -5.53 13.14
N TYR A 47 4.12 -5.48 11.96
CA TYR A 47 3.50 -4.27 11.41
C TYR A 47 1.98 -4.37 11.25
N GLY A 48 1.42 -5.53 11.55
CA GLY A 48 0.01 -5.83 11.42
C GLY A 48 -0.39 -7.09 12.17
N ALA A 49 -1.69 -7.27 12.26
CA ALA A 49 -2.31 -8.40 12.92
C ALA A 49 -3.56 -8.83 12.14
N PHE A 50 -4.03 -10.03 12.42
CA PHE A 50 -5.12 -10.67 11.72
C PHE A 50 -6.26 -11.05 12.66
N HIS A 51 -7.45 -11.13 12.11
CA HIS A 51 -8.63 -11.69 12.76
C HIS A 51 -9.37 -12.57 11.75
N GLN A 52 -9.80 -13.75 12.18
CA GLN A 52 -10.63 -14.62 11.35
C GLN A 52 -12.10 -14.34 11.66
N ASP A 53 -12.83 -13.90 10.64
CA ASP A 53 -14.25 -13.55 10.68
C ASP A 53 -15.00 -14.52 9.74
N ASP A 54 -15.50 -15.61 10.32
CA ASP A 54 -16.09 -16.77 9.63
C ASP A 54 -15.26 -17.24 8.42
N ASN A 55 -15.62 -16.76 7.23
CA ASN A 55 -15.05 -17.14 5.93
C ASN A 55 -14.03 -16.11 5.37
N ARG A 56 -13.70 -15.06 6.12
CA ARG A 56 -12.80 -13.99 5.68
C ARG A 56 -11.72 -13.73 6.71
N ILE A 57 -10.57 -13.27 6.23
CA ILE A 57 -9.52 -12.74 7.10
C ILE A 57 -9.60 -11.23 7.07
N LEU A 58 -9.72 -10.65 8.26
CA LEU A 58 -9.57 -9.22 8.48
C LEU A 58 -8.14 -8.92 8.95
N THR A 59 -7.67 -7.71 8.69
CA THR A 59 -6.37 -7.24 9.15
C THR A 59 -6.46 -5.82 9.68
N THR A 60 -5.53 -5.49 10.58
CA THR A 60 -5.16 -4.12 10.89
C THR A 60 -3.64 -3.99 10.84
N GLU A 61 -3.16 -2.78 10.55
CA GLU A 61 -1.73 -2.53 10.35
C GLU A 61 -1.34 -1.13 10.82
N THR A 62 -0.04 -0.93 11.05
CA THR A 62 0.54 0.29 11.64
C THR A 62 -0.06 1.57 11.07
N ARG A 63 -0.17 1.68 9.75
CA ARG A 63 -0.67 2.88 9.05
C ARG A 63 -2.18 3.04 9.18
N THR A 64 -2.92 1.95 9.35
CA THR A 64 -4.35 2.00 9.64
C THR A 64 -4.57 2.47 11.08
N LEU A 65 -3.81 1.94 12.03
CA LEU A 65 -3.85 2.38 13.43
C LEU A 65 -3.35 3.82 13.60
N LEU A 66 -2.44 4.28 12.74
CA LEU A 66 -1.99 5.68 12.70
C LEU A 66 -3.13 6.67 12.38
N ARG A 67 -4.31 6.23 11.94
CA ARG A 67 -5.47 7.08 11.66
C ARG A 67 -6.39 7.25 12.87
N VAL A 68 -6.16 6.51 13.94
CA VAL A 68 -6.98 6.51 15.17
C VAL A 68 -6.83 7.85 15.91
N LYS A 69 -7.94 8.53 16.23
CA LYS A 69 -7.90 9.84 16.91
C LYS A 69 -7.64 9.73 18.43
N GLY A 70 -7.92 8.57 19.04
CA GLY A 70 -7.58 8.26 20.44
C GLY A 70 -7.36 6.75 20.63
N ILE A 71 -6.27 6.35 21.29
CA ILE A 71 -5.80 4.95 21.26
C ILE A 71 -6.26 4.13 22.48
N ALA A 72 -6.37 4.74 23.65
CA ALA A 72 -6.59 4.03 24.90
C ALA A 72 -8.01 3.44 25.05
N GLY A 73 -9.05 4.16 24.59
CA GLY A 73 -10.45 3.74 24.72
C GLY A 73 -11.07 3.10 23.48
N THR A 74 -10.36 3.09 22.35
CA THR A 74 -10.94 2.69 21.06
C THR A 74 -10.69 1.21 20.79
N LYS A 75 -11.76 0.47 20.46
CA LYS A 75 -11.70 -0.93 20.01
C LYS A 75 -11.11 -1.04 18.60
N VAL A 76 -10.40 -2.12 18.31
CA VAL A 76 -9.75 -2.35 17.02
C VAL A 76 -10.73 -2.73 15.91
N GLU A 77 -11.94 -3.23 16.24
CA GLU A 77 -13.00 -3.61 15.30
C GLU A 77 -13.17 -2.62 14.13
N GLN A 78 -13.21 -1.31 14.42
CA GLN A 78 -13.41 -0.24 13.43
C GLN A 78 -12.23 -0.06 12.46
N PHE A 79 -11.10 -0.69 12.77
CA PHE A 79 -9.82 -0.62 12.06
C PHE A 79 -9.40 -1.97 11.48
N LEU A 80 -10.27 -2.98 11.60
CA LEU A 80 -10.17 -4.22 10.87
C LEU A 80 -10.77 -4.03 9.47
N TYR A 81 -10.08 -4.53 8.45
CA TYR A 81 -10.60 -4.55 7.08
C TYR A 81 -10.24 -5.85 6.38
N PRO A 82 -11.06 -6.31 5.41
CA PRO A 82 -10.78 -7.54 4.68
C PRO A 82 -9.46 -7.49 3.92
N ILE A 83 -8.70 -8.58 3.97
CA ILE A 83 -7.44 -8.75 3.24
C ILE A 83 -7.49 -10.04 2.40
N ARG A 84 -6.79 -10.04 1.25
CA ARG A 84 -6.55 -11.27 0.50
C ARG A 84 -5.54 -12.14 1.24
N SER A 85 -5.91 -13.37 1.53
CA SER A 85 -5.01 -14.41 2.03
C SER A 85 -4.37 -15.19 0.89
N VAL A 86 -3.29 -15.91 1.21
CA VAL A 86 -2.66 -16.91 0.35
C VAL A 86 -2.86 -18.29 0.95
N LYS A 87 -2.74 -19.34 0.14
CA LYS A 87 -2.82 -20.75 0.55
C LYS A 87 -1.43 -21.36 0.57
N LYS A 88 -1.23 -22.45 1.32
CA LYS A 88 0.08 -23.16 1.42
C LYS A 88 0.74 -23.47 0.07
N ARG A 89 -0.08 -23.74 -0.95
CA ARG A 89 0.38 -24.10 -2.30
C ARG A 89 0.74 -22.91 -3.19
N ASP A 90 0.40 -21.69 -2.76
CA ASP A 90 0.65 -20.47 -3.52
C ASP A 90 2.14 -20.13 -3.49
N THR A 91 2.53 -19.19 -4.36
CA THR A 91 3.92 -18.84 -4.62
C THR A 91 4.34 -17.57 -3.90
N ILE A 92 5.66 -17.32 -3.85
CA ILE A 92 6.20 -16.04 -3.37
C ILE A 92 5.73 -14.87 -4.26
N ASN A 93 5.51 -15.09 -5.56
CA ASN A 93 4.92 -14.09 -6.46
C ASN A 93 3.53 -13.64 -5.97
N ASP A 94 2.65 -14.59 -5.64
CA ASP A 94 1.31 -14.30 -5.13
C ASP A 94 1.35 -13.44 -3.86
N ALA A 95 2.20 -13.82 -2.90
CA ALA A 95 2.39 -13.06 -1.67
C ALA A 95 3.00 -11.67 -1.92
N SER A 96 4.04 -11.59 -2.77
CA SER A 96 4.76 -10.34 -3.08
C SER A 96 3.86 -9.35 -3.82
N ASN A 97 3.00 -9.82 -4.72
CA ASN A 97 1.98 -9.00 -5.38
C ASN A 97 1.04 -8.35 -4.37
N ILE A 98 0.51 -9.12 -3.41
CA ILE A 98 -0.38 -8.57 -2.38
C ILE A 98 0.41 -7.61 -1.46
N MET A 99 1.61 -7.96 -1.01
CA MET A 99 2.44 -7.09 -0.17
C MET A 99 2.75 -5.75 -0.86
N ALA A 100 3.25 -5.80 -2.10
CA ALA A 100 3.60 -4.63 -2.88
C ALA A 100 2.36 -3.79 -3.24
N HIS A 101 1.26 -4.41 -3.65
CA HIS A 101 0.05 -3.68 -4.05
C HIS A 101 -0.61 -2.98 -2.85
N TYR A 102 -0.77 -3.69 -1.73
CA TYR A 102 -1.50 -3.22 -0.55
C TYR A 102 -0.63 -2.47 0.47
N ARG A 103 0.70 -2.43 0.26
CA ARG A 103 1.70 -1.84 1.19
C ARG A 103 1.72 -2.54 2.55
N LEU A 104 1.72 -3.85 2.48
CA LEU A 104 1.73 -4.74 3.62
C LEU A 104 3.11 -5.38 3.77
N ARG A 105 3.46 -5.72 4.99
CA ARG A 105 4.73 -6.40 5.32
C ARG A 105 4.51 -7.85 5.73
N GLU A 106 3.25 -8.25 5.90
CA GLU A 106 2.84 -9.59 6.23
C GLU A 106 1.49 -9.90 5.59
N ILE A 107 1.28 -11.16 5.19
CA ILE A 107 0.06 -11.65 4.51
C ILE A 107 -0.41 -12.91 5.24
N PRO A 108 -1.73 -13.06 5.50
CA PRO A 108 -2.26 -14.22 6.17
C PRO A 108 -2.27 -15.44 5.24
N VAL A 109 -1.95 -16.60 5.80
CA VAL A 109 -1.99 -17.90 5.13
C VAL A 109 -3.18 -18.68 5.65
N VAL A 110 -3.99 -19.22 4.74
CA VAL A 110 -5.17 -20.02 5.06
C VAL A 110 -5.10 -21.45 4.53
N ASP A 111 -5.84 -22.35 5.18
CA ASP A 111 -6.06 -23.72 4.69
C ASP A 111 -7.12 -23.80 3.58
N LYS A 112 -7.50 -25.02 3.17
CA LYS A 112 -8.54 -25.25 2.15
C LYS A 112 -9.94 -24.79 2.59
N LYS A 113 -10.20 -24.73 3.90
CA LYS A 113 -11.46 -24.31 4.53
C LYS A 113 -11.44 -22.82 4.91
N ASN A 114 -10.45 -22.04 4.44
CA ASN A 114 -10.22 -20.63 4.77
C ASN A 114 -9.87 -20.34 6.24
N ASN A 115 -9.42 -21.34 7.01
CA ASN A 115 -8.93 -21.09 8.36
C ASN A 115 -7.54 -20.48 8.35
N LEU A 116 -7.31 -19.47 9.20
CA LEU A 116 -6.02 -18.83 9.39
C LEU A 116 -5.05 -19.81 10.06
N ILE A 117 -4.03 -20.22 9.32
CA ILE A 117 -3.02 -21.19 9.77
C ILE A 117 -1.62 -20.57 9.93
N GLY A 118 -1.42 -19.35 9.44
CA GLY A 118 -0.09 -18.76 9.39
C GLY A 118 -0.05 -17.35 8.82
N ALA A 119 1.17 -16.81 8.73
CA ALA A 119 1.48 -15.59 8.00
C ALA A 119 2.85 -15.72 7.31
N ILE A 120 3.00 -15.03 6.17
CA ILE A 120 4.28 -14.83 5.48
C ILE A 120 4.74 -13.39 5.73
N TYR A 121 6.03 -13.21 5.96
CA TYR A 121 6.64 -11.91 6.25
C TYR A 121 7.59 -11.47 5.13
N ALA A 122 7.50 -10.20 4.75
CA ALA A 122 8.35 -9.58 3.73
C ALA A 122 9.85 -9.81 3.99
N LYS A 123 10.26 -9.74 5.26
CA LYS A 123 11.66 -9.95 5.67
C LYS A 123 12.19 -11.32 5.26
N ASP A 124 11.37 -12.36 5.32
CA ASP A 124 11.81 -13.71 4.97
C ASP A 124 11.90 -13.91 3.45
N ILE A 125 11.07 -13.22 2.66
CA ILE A 125 11.20 -13.16 1.20
C ILE A 125 12.51 -12.45 0.82
N LEU A 126 12.82 -11.32 1.47
CA LEU A 126 14.06 -10.59 1.25
C LEU A 126 15.31 -11.42 1.59
N LYS A 127 15.24 -12.27 2.63
CA LYS A 127 16.33 -13.22 2.95
C LYS A 127 16.55 -14.24 1.84
N LEU A 128 15.50 -14.68 1.15
CA LEU A 128 15.64 -15.56 -0.02
C LEU A 128 16.27 -14.81 -1.18
N MET A 129 15.77 -13.61 -1.50
CA MET A 129 16.36 -12.78 -2.56
C MET A 129 17.86 -12.51 -2.33
N ASN A 130 18.28 -12.34 -1.08
CA ASN A 130 19.68 -12.07 -0.73
C ASN A 130 20.64 -13.24 -1.03
N LYS A 131 20.12 -14.45 -1.33
CA LYS A 131 20.93 -15.62 -1.70
C LYS A 131 21.33 -15.63 -3.18
N ASN A 132 20.65 -14.86 -4.03
CA ASN A 132 20.95 -14.77 -5.46
C ASN A 132 22.11 -13.78 -5.71
N ASP A 133 22.76 -13.88 -6.87
CA ASP A 133 23.77 -12.92 -7.31
C ASP A 133 23.14 -11.67 -7.94
N ASN A 134 22.74 -10.74 -7.10
CA ASN A 134 22.11 -9.47 -7.42
C ASN A 134 23.13 -8.33 -7.62
N LYS A 135 24.43 -8.62 -7.81
CA LYS A 135 25.49 -7.59 -7.93
C LYS A 135 25.29 -6.62 -9.08
N TRP A 136 24.60 -7.07 -10.13
CA TRP A 136 24.30 -6.30 -11.32
C TRP A 136 23.10 -5.34 -11.14
N ILE A 137 22.23 -5.60 -10.16
CA ILE A 137 21.06 -4.75 -9.88
C ILE A 137 21.50 -3.59 -8.99
N LYS A 138 21.59 -2.39 -9.57
CA LYS A 138 22.06 -1.18 -8.88
C LYS A 138 20.94 -0.45 -8.13
N ALA A 139 21.29 0.25 -7.05
CA ALA A 139 20.39 1.13 -6.30
C ALA A 139 19.64 2.11 -7.21
N SER A 140 20.34 2.67 -8.21
CA SER A 140 19.79 3.57 -9.22
C SER A 140 18.58 3.01 -9.98
N LEU A 141 18.50 1.68 -10.14
CA LEU A 141 17.40 1.01 -10.86
C LEU A 141 16.13 0.85 -10.02
N ILE A 142 16.25 0.89 -8.69
CA ILE A 142 15.18 0.47 -7.78
C ILE A 142 14.76 1.53 -6.76
N HIS A 143 15.55 2.58 -6.55
CA HIS A 143 15.22 3.61 -5.57
C HIS A 143 14.02 4.44 -5.98
N THR A 144 13.24 4.83 -4.97
CA THR A 144 12.29 5.93 -5.10
C THR A 144 13.05 7.24 -4.97
N GLN A 145 13.01 8.07 -6.00
CA GLN A 145 13.62 9.40 -6.02
C GLN A 145 12.90 10.40 -5.11
N ASN A 146 13.63 11.43 -4.66
CA ASN A 146 13.10 12.60 -3.97
C ASN A 146 12.22 12.25 -2.75
N PRO A 147 12.79 11.55 -1.74
CA PRO A 147 12.04 11.19 -0.54
C PRO A 147 11.53 12.43 0.18
N ILE A 148 10.31 12.35 0.71
CA ILE A 148 9.72 13.42 1.51
C ILE A 148 10.42 13.43 2.87
N THR A 149 10.98 14.58 3.26
CA THR A 149 11.68 14.78 4.52
C THR A 149 10.82 15.56 5.53
N ILE A 150 11.31 15.67 6.76
CA ILE A 150 10.69 16.44 7.84
C ILE A 150 11.78 17.11 8.71
N SER A 151 11.50 18.28 9.28
CA SER A 151 12.43 18.93 10.21
C SER A 151 12.45 18.20 11.55
N SER A 152 13.61 18.12 12.20
CA SER A 152 13.76 17.60 13.57
C SER A 152 12.91 18.35 14.61
N THR A 153 12.58 19.61 14.33
CA THR A 153 11.73 20.47 15.19
C THR A 153 10.24 20.33 14.91
N ASP A 154 9.85 19.65 13.83
CA ASP A 154 8.44 19.39 13.54
C ASP A 154 7.82 18.44 14.57
N SER A 155 6.52 18.58 14.75
CA SER A 155 5.75 17.76 15.68
C SER A 155 5.46 16.35 15.15
N LEU A 156 5.25 15.38 16.06
CA LEU A 156 4.69 14.06 15.72
C LEU A 156 3.36 14.16 14.96
N GLY A 157 2.54 15.16 15.26
CA GLY A 157 1.29 15.42 14.55
C GLY A 157 1.52 15.75 13.07
N THR A 158 2.54 16.55 12.78
CA THR A 158 2.98 16.87 11.41
C THR A 158 3.46 15.62 10.68
N ALA A 159 4.32 14.82 11.32
CA ALA A 159 4.81 13.55 10.76
C ALA A 159 3.65 12.60 10.43
N ARG A 160 2.73 12.42 11.38
CA ARG A 160 1.50 11.63 11.22
C ARG A 160 0.66 12.12 10.04
N LYS A 161 0.46 13.43 9.91
CA LYS A 161 -0.30 14.03 8.79
C LYS A 161 0.38 13.78 7.45
N LEU A 162 1.71 13.95 7.37
CA LEU A 162 2.49 13.66 6.16
C LEU A 162 2.39 12.18 5.77
N MET A 163 2.64 11.26 6.69
CA MET A 163 2.54 9.81 6.45
C MET A 163 1.15 9.40 5.96
N ASN A 164 0.08 9.90 6.58
CA ASN A 164 -1.29 9.59 6.18
C ASN A 164 -1.68 10.18 4.81
N SER A 165 -1.32 11.43 4.56
CA SER A 165 -1.70 12.14 3.32
C SER A 165 -0.89 11.67 2.11
N LYS A 166 0.43 11.51 2.28
CA LYS A 166 1.37 11.07 1.25
C LYS A 166 1.49 9.55 1.15
N LYS A 167 0.89 8.82 2.10
CA LYS A 167 0.85 7.35 2.17
C LYS A 167 2.26 6.73 2.23
N ILE A 168 3.16 7.36 2.95
CA ILE A 168 4.53 6.91 3.17
C ILE A 168 4.69 6.47 4.61
N ASP A 169 5.63 5.57 4.86
CA ASP A 169 5.93 5.09 6.21
C ASP A 169 7.26 5.59 6.74
N HIS A 170 8.09 6.21 5.91
CA HIS A 170 9.43 6.64 6.27
C HIS A 170 9.59 8.12 5.94
N LEU A 171 10.14 8.87 6.89
CA LEU A 171 10.51 10.27 6.77
C LEU A 171 11.96 10.40 7.22
N PRO A 172 12.91 10.66 6.31
CA PRO A 172 14.23 11.15 6.68
C PRO A 172 14.09 12.48 7.42
N VAL A 173 14.70 12.58 8.59
CA VAL A 173 14.59 13.76 9.45
C VAL A 173 15.83 14.62 9.30
N ILE A 174 15.63 15.91 9.06
CA ILE A 174 16.70 16.90 8.85
C ILE A 174 16.93 17.69 10.15
N LYS A 175 18.18 17.77 10.60
CA LYS A 175 18.64 18.64 11.69
C LYS A 175 19.88 19.38 11.20
N ASN A 176 19.86 20.71 11.23
CA ASN A 176 20.99 21.55 10.79
C ASN A 176 21.47 21.21 9.36
N GLY A 177 20.54 20.98 8.44
CA GLY A 177 20.85 20.67 7.03
C GLY A 177 21.25 19.22 6.74
N ILE A 178 21.53 18.40 7.76
CA ILE A 178 21.92 16.99 7.59
C ILE A 178 20.81 16.03 8.04
N ILE A 179 20.83 14.80 7.52
CA ILE A 179 19.91 13.74 7.96
C ILE A 179 20.38 13.19 9.30
N SER A 180 19.57 13.36 10.35
CA SER A 180 19.92 12.91 11.70
C SER A 180 19.34 11.55 12.07
N GLN A 181 18.24 11.13 11.44
CA GLN A 181 17.56 9.87 11.70
C GLN A 181 16.52 9.55 10.61
N VAL A 182 15.93 8.36 10.68
CA VAL A 182 14.72 8.01 9.93
C VAL A 182 13.55 7.79 10.89
N LEU A 183 12.51 8.61 10.76
CA LEU A 183 11.25 8.44 11.48
C LEU A 183 10.33 7.51 10.68
N THR A 184 9.75 6.51 11.34
CA THR A 184 8.83 5.56 10.68
C THR A 184 7.41 5.68 11.23
N SER A 185 6.41 5.23 10.46
CA SER A 185 5.02 5.17 10.93
C SER A 185 4.87 4.30 12.17
N TYR A 186 5.73 3.30 12.31
CA TYR A 186 5.84 2.47 13.52
C TYR A 186 6.37 3.29 14.71
N HIS A 187 7.46 4.06 14.54
CA HIS A 187 7.96 4.96 15.60
C HIS A 187 6.90 5.95 16.04
N VAL A 188 6.17 6.55 15.08
CA VAL A 188 5.08 7.48 15.42
C VAL A 188 4.01 6.75 16.22
N LEU A 189 3.57 5.56 15.78
CA LEU A 189 2.50 4.77 16.42
C LEU A 189 2.84 4.35 17.85
N THR A 190 4.06 3.84 18.08
CA THR A 190 4.48 3.33 19.40
C THR A 190 4.76 4.44 20.40
N ASN A 191 5.01 5.66 19.93
CA ASN A 191 5.24 6.86 20.75
C ASN A 191 3.98 7.73 20.90
N ILE A 192 2.82 7.32 20.39
CA ILE A 192 1.58 8.01 20.73
C ILE A 192 1.27 7.72 22.20
N PRO A 193 1.14 8.74 23.07
CA PRO A 193 0.88 8.54 24.49
C PRO A 193 -0.42 7.75 24.71
N SER A 194 -0.36 6.66 25.47
CA SER A 194 -1.53 5.94 25.98
C SER A 194 -1.71 6.23 27.47
N GLU A 195 -2.96 6.42 27.90
CA GLU A 195 -3.31 6.63 29.32
C GLU A 195 -2.89 5.46 30.21
N GLU A 196 -2.76 4.26 29.64
CA GLU A 196 -2.29 3.05 30.34
C GLU A 196 -0.78 3.05 30.64
N ARG A 197 0.04 3.85 29.93
CA ARG A 197 1.49 3.98 30.16
C ARG A 197 1.86 5.17 31.05
N LEU A 198 0.93 6.09 31.25
CA LEU A 198 1.04 7.17 32.20
C LEU A 198 0.50 6.61 33.52
N GLY A 199 1.39 6.15 34.40
CA GLY A 199 0.97 5.68 35.73
C GLY A 199 0.05 6.70 36.42
N LYS A 200 -0.75 6.26 37.40
CA LYS A 200 -1.67 7.12 38.17
C LYS A 200 -1.01 8.38 38.75
N GLU A 201 0.32 8.44 38.84
CA GLU A 201 1.11 9.56 39.34
C GLU A 201 1.24 10.75 38.37
N LEU A 202 1.01 10.60 37.06
CA LEU A 202 1.15 11.70 36.08
C LEU A 202 -0.16 12.44 35.77
N ILE A 203 -1.26 12.10 36.47
CA ILE A 203 -2.60 12.67 36.24
C ILE A 203 -2.62 14.20 36.46
N GLY A 204 -1.66 14.76 37.22
CA GLY A 204 -1.57 16.19 37.51
C GLY A 204 -0.66 17.03 36.59
N GLN A 205 0.30 16.43 35.87
CA GLN A 205 1.29 17.20 35.12
C GLN A 205 0.94 17.28 33.64
N LYS A 206 0.05 18.24 33.34
CA LYS A 206 -0.28 18.82 32.04
C LYS A 206 -0.63 17.83 30.92
N LYS A 207 -1.80 18.07 30.32
CA LYS A 207 -2.15 17.72 28.93
C LYS A 207 -1.11 18.27 27.93
N VAL A 208 0.15 17.85 27.97
CA VAL A 208 1.10 18.06 26.88
C VAL A 208 0.41 17.44 25.67
N ARG A 209 0.06 18.28 24.69
CA ARG A 209 -0.92 17.87 23.68
C ARG A 209 -0.30 16.66 22.98
N LYS A 210 -1.04 15.54 22.91
CA LYS A 210 -0.57 14.16 22.60
C LYS A 210 0.27 14.01 21.30
N PHE A 211 0.50 15.08 20.55
CA PHE A 211 1.22 15.15 19.28
C PHE A 211 2.21 16.32 19.15
N GLU A 212 2.47 17.09 20.22
CA GLU A 212 3.40 18.24 20.22
C GLU A 212 4.87 17.85 20.36
N ALA A 213 5.15 16.63 20.82
CA ALA A 213 6.52 16.13 20.90
C ALA A 213 7.22 16.26 19.55
N GLN A 214 8.43 16.83 19.57
CA GLN A 214 9.26 16.99 18.39
C GLN A 214 9.79 15.65 17.92
N VAL A 215 9.92 15.49 16.61
CA VAL A 215 10.34 14.22 16.01
C VAL A 215 11.81 13.89 16.27
N GLY A 216 12.65 14.89 16.59
CA GLY A 216 14.12 14.81 16.65
C GLY A 216 14.74 13.63 17.40
N ASN A 217 14.03 13.04 18.38
CA ASN A 217 14.54 11.95 19.22
C ASN A 217 13.69 10.66 19.17
N ILE A 218 12.81 10.53 18.17
CA ILE A 218 11.80 9.45 18.13
C ILE A 218 12.11 8.38 17.08
N GLY A 219 12.80 8.76 16.01
CA GLY A 219 13.19 7.87 14.94
C GLY A 219 14.42 7.02 15.29
N THR A 220 14.93 6.32 14.27
CA THR A 220 16.15 5.53 14.40
C THR A 220 17.36 6.30 13.87
N THR A 221 18.43 6.34 14.65
CA THR A 221 19.75 6.86 14.24
C THR A 221 20.58 5.81 13.50
N ARG A 222 20.11 4.55 13.43
CA ARG A 222 20.72 3.50 12.59
C ARG A 222 20.31 3.71 11.13
N ILE A 223 20.81 4.77 10.53
CA ILE A 223 20.54 5.12 9.15
C ILE A 223 21.37 4.22 8.26
N GLN A 224 20.72 3.38 7.47
CA GLN A 224 21.38 2.71 6.36
C GLN A 224 21.45 3.67 5.18
N THR A 225 22.65 3.84 4.63
CA THR A 225 22.91 4.65 3.44
C THR A 225 23.59 3.80 2.38
N CYS A 226 23.36 4.12 1.12
CA CYS A 226 24.05 3.51 -0.02
C CYS A 226 24.22 4.54 -1.15
N ASP A 227 25.23 4.32 -2.01
CA ASP A 227 25.41 5.08 -3.26
C ASP A 227 24.49 4.55 -4.36
N ALA A 228 24.19 5.39 -5.36
CA ALA A 228 23.39 4.99 -6.52
C ALA A 228 23.99 3.79 -7.31
N ARG A 229 25.30 3.55 -7.20
CA ARG A 229 26.04 2.46 -7.85
C ARG A 229 26.18 1.20 -6.97
N ASP A 230 25.76 1.26 -5.72
CA ASP A 230 25.74 0.09 -4.86
C ASP A 230 24.78 -0.96 -5.39
N ASN A 231 25.10 -2.22 -5.13
CA ASN A 231 24.32 -3.35 -5.63
C ASN A 231 23.31 -3.87 -4.61
N LEU A 232 22.29 -4.58 -5.11
CA LEU A 232 21.18 -5.08 -4.31
C LEU A 232 21.60 -6.12 -3.25
N ASN A 233 22.65 -6.93 -3.45
CA ASN A 233 23.13 -7.84 -2.38
C ASN A 233 23.64 -7.07 -1.16
N ASN A 234 24.44 -6.03 -1.38
CA ASN A 234 24.96 -5.21 -0.29
C ASN A 234 23.82 -4.51 0.45
N ILE A 235 22.87 -3.94 -0.30
CA ILE A 235 21.69 -3.27 0.26
C ILE A 235 20.85 -4.24 1.09
N LEU A 236 20.52 -5.42 0.55
CA LEU A 236 19.77 -6.46 1.25
C LEU A 236 20.51 -6.94 2.51
N SER A 237 21.79 -7.25 2.38
CA SER A 237 22.62 -7.74 3.49
C SER A 237 22.71 -6.72 4.62
N SER A 238 22.93 -5.44 4.29
CA SER A 238 22.96 -4.35 5.26
C SER A 238 21.60 -4.16 5.94
N MET A 239 20.51 -4.06 5.17
CA MET A 239 19.16 -3.91 5.72
C MET A 239 18.77 -5.08 6.64
N LEU A 240 19.09 -6.32 6.26
CA LEU A 240 18.82 -7.53 7.05
C LEU A 240 19.68 -7.58 8.32
N LYS A 241 20.97 -7.21 8.23
CA LYS A 241 21.92 -7.20 9.36
C LYS A 241 21.53 -6.16 10.42
N THR A 242 21.06 -4.99 9.99
CA THR A 242 20.71 -3.89 10.91
C THR A 242 19.24 -3.84 11.30
N ASP A 243 18.44 -4.79 10.80
CA ASP A 243 16.97 -4.83 10.96
C ASP A 243 16.28 -3.51 10.59
N THR A 244 16.74 -2.88 9.50
CA THR A 244 16.15 -1.64 8.98
C THR A 244 15.24 -1.93 7.81
N THR A 245 14.21 -1.09 7.65
CA THR A 245 13.18 -1.28 6.62
C THR A 245 13.31 -0.33 5.43
N CYS A 246 14.38 0.46 5.41
CA CYS A 246 14.81 1.26 4.28
C CYS A 246 16.33 1.46 4.25
N SER A 247 16.87 1.76 3.07
CA SER A 247 18.18 2.35 2.84
C SER A 247 18.00 3.71 2.16
N LEU A 248 18.72 4.74 2.61
CA LEU A 248 18.74 6.05 1.97
C LEU A 248 19.79 6.06 0.86
N VAL A 249 19.40 6.52 -0.32
CA VAL A 249 20.34 6.68 -1.44
C VAL A 249 20.87 8.10 -1.41
N SER A 250 22.17 8.25 -1.19
CA SER A 250 22.82 9.56 -1.10
C SER A 250 23.94 9.67 -2.12
N LEU A 251 24.17 10.88 -2.60
CA LEU A 251 25.36 11.27 -3.33
C LEU A 251 26.01 12.40 -2.53
N TRP A 252 27.19 12.10 -1.95
CA TRP A 252 27.79 12.94 -0.91
C TRP A 252 26.78 13.18 0.22
N ASP A 253 26.58 14.43 0.65
CA ASP A 253 25.62 14.78 1.70
C ASP A 253 24.19 15.01 1.18
N THR A 254 23.95 14.79 -0.12
CA THR A 254 22.64 15.06 -0.74
C THR A 254 21.82 13.78 -0.85
N LEU A 255 20.62 13.81 -0.25
CA LEU A 255 19.64 12.73 -0.32
C LEU A 255 18.99 12.66 -1.71
N GLN A 256 19.30 11.60 -2.46
CA GLN A 256 18.75 11.38 -3.81
C GLN A 256 17.50 10.50 -3.78
N GLY A 257 17.46 9.54 -2.85
CA GLY A 257 16.47 8.47 -2.91
C GLY A 257 16.25 7.71 -1.61
N ILE A 258 15.29 6.81 -1.65
CA ILE A 258 15.04 5.82 -0.61
C ILE A 258 14.67 4.48 -1.26
N ILE A 259 15.24 3.39 -0.74
CA ILE A 259 14.88 2.02 -1.09
C ILE A 259 14.21 1.40 0.12
N THR A 260 13.01 0.86 -0.05
CA THR A 260 12.25 0.20 1.01
C THR A 260 11.97 -1.26 0.65
N TYR A 261 11.46 -2.04 1.61
CA TYR A 261 10.96 -3.40 1.32
C TYR A 261 9.96 -3.43 0.18
N ARG A 262 9.13 -2.37 0.01
CA ARG A 262 8.16 -2.31 -1.09
C ARG A 262 8.86 -2.26 -2.45
N ASP A 263 9.92 -1.47 -2.57
CA ASP A 263 10.65 -1.30 -3.83
C ASP A 263 11.33 -2.62 -4.21
N ILE A 264 11.93 -3.30 -3.23
CA ILE A 264 12.57 -4.62 -3.42
C ILE A 264 11.53 -5.71 -3.76
N LEU A 265 10.44 -5.82 -3.00
CA LEU A 265 9.38 -6.81 -3.28
C LEU A 265 8.71 -6.57 -4.64
N SER A 266 8.70 -5.32 -5.13
CA SER A 266 8.15 -5.01 -6.45
C SER A 266 8.97 -5.55 -7.61
N LEU A 267 10.17 -6.10 -7.34
CA LEU A 267 10.96 -6.84 -8.32
C LEU A 267 10.45 -8.27 -8.53
N LEU A 268 9.76 -8.84 -7.53
CA LEU A 268 9.16 -10.18 -7.59
C LEU A 268 7.70 -10.17 -8.05
N ALA A 269 7.11 -8.99 -8.13
CA ALA A 269 5.79 -8.78 -8.68
C ALA A 269 5.98 -8.43 -10.15
N PRO A 270 5.33 -9.13 -11.10
CA PRO A 270 5.39 -8.68 -12.47
C PRO A 270 4.90 -7.23 -12.51
N LYS A 271 5.59 -6.37 -13.26
CA LYS A 271 5.02 -5.07 -13.66
C LYS A 271 3.92 -5.31 -14.70
N MET A 272 3.00 -6.21 -14.38
CA MET A 272 1.93 -6.59 -15.26
C MET A 272 1.09 -5.35 -15.50
N GLU A 273 0.98 -4.97 -16.76
CA GLU A 273 -0.19 -4.32 -17.32
C GLU A 273 -1.42 -5.24 -17.22
N SER A 274 -1.65 -6.04 -16.17
CA SER A 274 -2.85 -6.89 -16.04
C SER A 274 -4.12 -6.10 -16.34
N GLU A 275 -4.87 -6.45 -17.39
CA GLU A 275 -6.16 -5.83 -17.69
C GLU A 275 -6.98 -5.83 -16.40
N ILE A 276 -7.54 -4.67 -16.04
CA ILE A 276 -8.43 -4.60 -14.88
C ILE A 276 -9.59 -5.54 -15.18
N PRO A 277 -9.83 -6.59 -14.35
CA PRO A 277 -10.99 -7.46 -14.54
C PRO A 277 -12.25 -6.60 -14.63
N LEU A 278 -12.88 -6.63 -15.81
CA LEU A 278 -14.04 -5.81 -16.15
C LEU A 278 -15.23 -6.74 -16.36
N TYR A 279 -16.17 -6.72 -15.42
CA TYR A 279 -17.42 -7.45 -15.53
C TYR A 279 -18.51 -6.48 -15.98
N ILE A 280 -19.17 -6.77 -17.11
CA ILE A 280 -20.31 -5.98 -17.60
C ILE A 280 -21.55 -6.86 -17.53
N ILE A 281 -22.59 -6.37 -16.85
CA ILE A 281 -23.85 -7.08 -16.60
C ILE A 281 -24.98 -6.27 -17.22
N GLY A 282 -25.88 -6.92 -17.96
CA GLY A 282 -27.07 -6.29 -18.54
C GLY A 282 -26.79 -5.44 -19.79
N LEU A 283 -25.73 -5.78 -20.52
CA LEU A 283 -25.41 -5.16 -21.81
C LEU A 283 -26.47 -5.57 -22.86
N PRO A 284 -27.04 -4.64 -23.65
CA PRO A 284 -28.01 -4.98 -24.70
C PRO A 284 -27.38 -5.81 -25.81
N GLU A 285 -28.17 -6.63 -26.51
CA GLU A 285 -27.75 -7.35 -27.71
C GLU A 285 -27.89 -6.45 -28.96
N ASP A 286 -27.10 -5.38 -29.04
CA ASP A 286 -27.09 -4.46 -30.18
C ASP A 286 -25.68 -4.29 -30.80
N GLN A 287 -25.62 -3.69 -32.00
CA GLN A 287 -24.36 -3.48 -32.74
C GLN A 287 -23.35 -2.54 -32.03
N ASN A 288 -23.77 -1.79 -31.00
CA ASN A 288 -22.92 -0.82 -30.29
C ASN A 288 -22.27 -1.38 -29.02
N THR A 289 -22.57 -2.64 -28.69
CA THR A 289 -22.03 -3.40 -27.55
C THR A 289 -20.52 -3.32 -27.44
N GLU A 290 -19.79 -3.60 -28.52
CA GLU A 290 -18.31 -3.61 -28.53
C GLU A 290 -17.73 -2.22 -28.24
N LEU A 291 -18.34 -1.17 -28.80
CA LEU A 291 -17.94 0.22 -28.58
C LEU A 291 -18.12 0.62 -27.11
N ILE A 292 -19.20 0.18 -26.47
CA ILE A 292 -19.46 0.44 -25.05
C ILE A 292 -18.42 -0.27 -24.17
N VAL A 293 -18.12 -1.54 -24.45
CA VAL A 293 -17.06 -2.28 -23.73
C VAL A 293 -15.71 -1.59 -23.89
N ALA A 294 -15.34 -1.21 -25.12
CA ALA A 294 -14.10 -0.52 -25.41
C ALA A 294 -14.01 0.84 -24.68
N LYS A 295 -15.10 1.61 -24.61
CA LYS A 295 -15.15 2.88 -23.85
C LYS A 295 -14.84 2.68 -22.37
N PHE A 296 -15.37 1.63 -21.74
CA PHE A 296 -15.04 1.30 -20.34
C PHE A 296 -13.60 0.82 -20.19
N LYS A 297 -13.11 -0.11 -21.03
CA LYS A 297 -11.72 -0.58 -20.99
C LYS A 297 -10.73 0.57 -21.12
N ASN A 298 -10.87 1.42 -22.14
CA ASN A 298 -10.01 2.56 -22.39
C ASN A 298 -10.01 3.57 -21.24
N THR A 299 -11.18 3.78 -20.62
CA THR A 299 -11.31 4.65 -19.45
C THR A 299 -10.54 4.06 -18.26
N LEU A 300 -10.70 2.77 -17.99
CA LEU A 300 -10.01 2.08 -16.89
C LEU A 300 -8.49 2.09 -17.08
N GLU A 301 -7.99 1.87 -18.29
CA GLU A 301 -6.56 1.99 -18.60
C GLU A 301 -6.01 3.39 -18.35
N LYS A 302 -6.72 4.43 -18.81
CA LYS A 302 -6.34 5.83 -18.57
C LYS A 302 -6.31 6.14 -17.07
N VAL A 303 -7.31 5.69 -16.31
CA VAL A 303 -7.30 5.85 -14.85
C VAL A 303 -6.13 5.11 -14.23
N ARG A 304 -5.88 3.86 -14.64
CA ARG A 304 -4.84 3.00 -14.05
C ARG A 304 -3.46 3.62 -14.11
N LYS A 305 -3.15 4.36 -15.19
CA LYS A 305 -1.89 5.10 -15.33
C LYS A 305 -1.65 6.05 -14.15
N VAL A 306 -2.70 6.69 -13.64
CA VAL A 306 -2.66 7.67 -12.54
C VAL A 306 -3.07 7.07 -11.18
N TYR A 307 -3.96 6.08 -11.18
CA TYR A 307 -4.48 5.39 -9.99
C TYR A 307 -4.34 3.87 -10.16
N ASN A 308 -3.19 3.33 -9.79
CA ASN A 308 -2.80 1.93 -10.04
C ASN A 308 -3.35 0.91 -9.04
N GLN A 309 -4.34 1.27 -8.22
CA GLN A 309 -4.87 0.42 -7.15
C GLN A 309 -6.26 -0.12 -7.45
N ILE A 310 -6.61 -0.30 -8.73
CA ILE A 310 -7.89 -0.90 -9.12
C ILE A 310 -7.71 -2.41 -9.16
N GLN A 311 -8.51 -3.14 -8.40
CA GLN A 311 -8.51 -4.61 -8.38
C GLN A 311 -9.49 -5.19 -9.39
N GLU A 312 -10.66 -4.58 -9.51
CA GLU A 312 -11.74 -5.01 -10.40
C GLU A 312 -12.67 -3.82 -10.68
N ALA A 313 -13.34 -3.86 -11.82
CA ALA A 313 -14.39 -2.95 -12.20
C ALA A 313 -15.64 -3.77 -12.58
N ARG A 314 -16.80 -3.36 -12.08
CA ARG A 314 -18.10 -3.95 -12.43
C ARG A 314 -18.99 -2.86 -12.99
N ILE A 315 -19.52 -3.07 -14.18
CA ILE A 315 -20.49 -2.20 -14.83
C ILE A 315 -21.82 -2.95 -14.86
N SER A 316 -22.84 -2.41 -14.21
CA SER A 316 -24.21 -2.89 -14.32
C SER A 316 -24.98 -1.91 -15.19
N ILE A 317 -25.66 -2.43 -16.21
CA ILE A 317 -26.56 -1.69 -17.08
C ILE A 317 -27.96 -2.28 -16.86
N LYS A 318 -28.94 -1.44 -16.54
CA LYS A 318 -30.35 -1.85 -16.40
C LYS A 318 -31.19 -1.00 -17.34
N GLN A 319 -31.95 -1.64 -18.22
CA GLN A 319 -32.90 -0.96 -19.09
C GLN A 319 -34.29 -1.02 -18.46
N HIS A 320 -34.90 0.14 -18.24
CA HIS A 320 -36.29 0.28 -17.83
C HIS A 320 -37.16 0.47 -19.06
N ARG A 321 -38.09 -0.44 -19.34
CA ARG A 321 -39.07 -0.27 -20.43
C ARG A 321 -40.16 0.70 -20.00
N SER A 322 -40.42 1.73 -20.80
CA SER A 322 -41.58 2.63 -20.63
C SER A 322 -42.53 2.49 -21.83
N GLY A 323 -43.66 1.81 -21.64
CA GLY A 323 -44.77 1.76 -22.60
C GLY A 323 -44.48 1.08 -23.95
N ARG A 324 -45.34 1.32 -24.96
CA ARG A 324 -45.36 0.69 -26.30
C ARG A 324 -44.15 1.02 -27.21
N ARG A 325 -43.20 1.88 -26.80
CA ARG A 325 -41.98 2.21 -27.58
C ARG A 325 -40.75 1.50 -27.01
N LYS A 326 -39.82 1.12 -27.89
CA LYS A 326 -38.52 0.49 -27.58
C LYS A 326 -37.52 1.42 -26.85
N GLU A 327 -37.88 2.67 -26.59
CA GLU A 327 -37.00 3.63 -25.90
C GLU A 327 -37.11 3.44 -24.38
N GLY A 328 -36.15 2.69 -23.82
CA GLY A 328 -36.04 2.47 -22.39
C GLY A 328 -35.01 3.39 -21.74
N LYS A 329 -35.28 3.81 -20.49
CA LYS A 329 -34.32 4.56 -19.67
C LYS A 329 -33.24 3.59 -19.17
N TYR A 330 -31.97 3.90 -19.39
CA TYR A 330 -30.83 3.13 -18.91
C TYR A 330 -30.33 3.67 -17.57
N ASP A 331 -30.12 2.77 -16.61
CA ASP A 331 -29.37 3.00 -15.37
C ASP A 331 -28.02 2.28 -15.50
N VAL A 332 -26.94 3.06 -15.49
CA VAL A 332 -25.58 2.55 -15.56
C VAL A 332 -24.89 2.80 -14.22
N THR A 333 -24.40 1.72 -13.61
CA THR A 333 -23.67 1.74 -12.35
C THR A 333 -22.28 1.16 -12.55
N ALA A 334 -21.24 1.98 -12.37
CA ALA A 334 -19.84 1.55 -12.36
C ALA A 334 -19.31 1.44 -10.92
N LEU A 335 -19.03 0.21 -10.51
CA LEU A 335 -18.42 -0.13 -9.22
C LEU A 335 -16.93 -0.42 -9.42
N ILE A 336 -16.08 0.46 -8.90
CA ILE A 336 -14.62 0.32 -8.93
C ILE A 336 -14.14 -0.16 -7.57
N ILE A 337 -13.58 -1.36 -7.52
CA ILE A 337 -13.13 -1.98 -6.28
C ILE A 337 -11.63 -1.82 -6.17
N THR A 338 -11.21 -1.36 -5.00
CA THR A 338 -9.82 -1.09 -4.68
C THR A 338 -9.47 -1.73 -3.35
N PRO A 339 -8.18 -1.87 -3.01
CA PRO A 339 -7.70 -2.40 -1.74
C PRO A 339 -8.40 -1.96 -0.46
N ARG A 340 -8.85 -0.70 -0.41
CA ARG A 340 -9.29 -0.09 0.84
C ARG A 340 -10.75 0.33 0.85
N LYS A 341 -11.40 0.35 -0.32
CA LYS A 341 -12.79 0.77 -0.50
C LYS A 341 -13.26 0.52 -1.92
N SER A 342 -14.57 0.39 -2.08
CA SER A 342 -15.25 0.48 -3.36
C SER A 342 -15.66 1.93 -3.66
N TYR A 343 -15.78 2.24 -4.95
CA TYR A 343 -16.29 3.51 -5.45
C TYR A 343 -17.47 3.20 -6.36
N ASN A 344 -18.60 3.84 -6.13
CA ASN A 344 -19.80 3.66 -6.93
C ASN A 344 -20.09 4.94 -7.72
N PHE A 345 -20.23 4.82 -9.02
CA PHE A 345 -20.61 5.89 -9.94
C PHE A 345 -21.89 5.48 -10.65
N LYS A 346 -22.92 6.32 -10.56
CA LYS A 346 -24.24 6.04 -11.12
C LYS A 346 -24.71 7.19 -11.99
N ASP A 347 -25.26 6.86 -13.15
CA ASP A 347 -25.93 7.78 -14.06
C ASP A 347 -27.14 7.11 -14.71
N VAL A 348 -28.09 7.93 -15.15
CA VAL A 348 -29.35 7.46 -15.73
C VAL A 348 -29.75 8.36 -16.90
N GLY A 349 -30.23 7.78 -18.01
CA GLY A 349 -30.65 8.54 -19.19
C GLY A 349 -31.28 7.66 -20.27
N PHE A 350 -31.76 8.29 -21.35
CA PHE A 350 -32.47 7.58 -22.43
C PHE A 350 -31.52 6.97 -23.48
N ASP A 351 -30.32 7.53 -23.63
CA ASP A 351 -29.30 7.03 -24.54
C ASP A 351 -28.16 6.37 -23.76
N LEU A 352 -27.95 5.07 -23.99
CA LEU A 352 -26.95 4.28 -23.27
C LEU A 352 -25.53 4.82 -23.49
N GLY A 353 -25.20 5.26 -24.71
CA GLY A 353 -23.87 5.78 -25.05
C GLY A 353 -23.51 7.03 -24.23
N ASN A 354 -24.45 7.95 -24.11
CA ASN A 354 -24.33 9.17 -23.32
C ASN A 354 -24.23 8.89 -21.83
N VAL A 355 -25.05 7.97 -21.31
CA VAL A 355 -25.01 7.58 -19.89
C VAL A 355 -23.67 6.91 -19.54
N VAL A 356 -23.16 6.05 -20.41
CA VAL A 356 -21.81 5.45 -20.29
C VAL A 356 -20.73 6.52 -20.28
N GLU A 357 -20.81 7.51 -21.17
CA GLU A 357 -19.82 8.59 -21.23
C GLU A 357 -19.83 9.46 -19.97
N GLN A 358 -21.02 9.82 -19.47
CA GLN A 358 -21.16 10.59 -18.23
C GLN A 358 -20.60 9.81 -17.03
N THR A 359 -20.92 8.52 -16.94
CA THR A 359 -20.39 7.63 -15.90
C THR A 359 -18.87 7.57 -15.94
N ASN A 360 -18.30 7.39 -17.14
CA ASN A 360 -16.85 7.37 -17.36
C ASN A 360 -16.18 8.71 -17.01
N LYS A 361 -16.79 9.85 -17.35
CA LYS A 361 -16.32 11.19 -16.95
C LYS A 361 -16.29 11.36 -15.44
N LYS A 362 -17.34 10.92 -14.71
CA LYS A 362 -17.36 10.95 -13.23
C LYS A 362 -16.29 10.06 -12.61
N LEU A 363 -16.15 8.83 -13.12
CA LEU A 363 -15.13 7.88 -12.72
C LEU A 363 -13.73 8.48 -12.90
N MET A 364 -13.42 8.97 -14.11
CA MET A 364 -12.15 9.62 -14.44
C MET A 364 -11.88 10.80 -13.51
N ARG A 365 -12.80 11.76 -13.41
CA ARG A 365 -12.63 12.98 -12.60
C ARG A 365 -12.40 12.64 -11.13
N SER A 366 -13.20 11.74 -10.56
CA SER A 366 -13.09 11.37 -9.15
C SER A 366 -11.78 10.66 -8.84
N LEU A 367 -11.40 9.65 -9.64
CA LEU A 367 -10.21 8.84 -9.37
C LEU A 367 -8.91 9.60 -9.71
N THR A 368 -8.89 10.41 -10.77
CA THR A 368 -7.73 11.24 -11.11
C THR A 368 -7.56 12.43 -10.17
N GLN A 369 -8.62 13.13 -9.73
CA GLN A 369 -8.49 14.19 -8.72
C GLN A 369 -8.05 13.63 -7.37
N ARG A 370 -8.51 12.42 -7.00
CA ARG A 370 -8.04 11.73 -5.80
C ARG A 370 -6.60 11.26 -5.94
N ALA A 371 -6.16 10.93 -7.15
CA ALA A 371 -4.75 10.74 -7.45
C ALA A 371 -3.98 12.06 -7.28
N LYS A 372 -4.40 13.19 -7.88
CA LYS A 372 -3.80 14.52 -7.68
C LYS A 372 -3.78 14.99 -6.22
N LYS A 373 -4.78 14.63 -5.40
CA LYS A 373 -4.75 14.90 -3.94
C LYS A 373 -3.79 13.99 -3.18
N ARG A 374 -3.52 12.77 -3.67
CA ARG A 374 -2.41 11.91 -3.20
C ARG A 374 -1.06 12.40 -3.75
N ASP A 375 -1.07 12.99 -4.93
CA ASP A 375 0.05 13.45 -5.76
C ASP A 375 0.02 14.99 -5.93
N LYS A 376 -0.04 15.77 -4.84
CA LYS A 376 0.72 17.03 -4.85
C LYS A 376 2.16 16.59 -5.12
N PRO A 377 2.77 17.00 -6.25
CA PRO A 377 3.62 16.17 -7.09
C PRO A 377 4.56 15.34 -6.24
N SER A 378 4.28 14.03 -6.21
CA SER A 378 5.29 13.05 -5.88
C SER A 378 5.85 12.63 -7.24
N ILE A 379 7.13 12.93 -7.48
CA ILE A 379 7.89 12.62 -8.71
C ILE A 379 8.11 11.11 -8.79
N ARG A 380 7.03 10.32 -8.82
CA ARG A 380 7.06 8.85 -8.82
C ARG A 380 6.63 8.23 -10.14
N LYS A 381 6.34 9.05 -11.16
CA LYS A 381 6.09 8.61 -12.54
C LYS A 381 6.36 9.74 -13.54
N ILE A 382 7.63 10.09 -13.77
CA ILE A 382 8.02 10.67 -15.06
C ILE A 382 9.12 9.76 -15.63
N GLY A 383 8.69 8.77 -16.38
CA GLY A 383 9.48 8.24 -17.47
C GLY A 383 8.99 8.92 -18.75
N LYS A 384 9.72 9.96 -19.18
CA LYS A 384 9.83 10.31 -20.60
C LYS A 384 11.29 10.74 -20.82
N PRO A 385 11.94 10.28 -21.91
CA PRO A 385 13.27 10.75 -22.26
C PRO A 385 13.22 12.25 -22.56
N VAL A 386 14.20 12.97 -22.05
CA VAL A 386 14.55 14.29 -22.55
C VAL A 386 15.10 14.07 -23.96
N ALA A 387 14.45 14.64 -24.98
CA ALA A 387 15.01 14.67 -26.32
C ALA A 387 16.33 15.47 -26.29
N PRO A 388 17.39 15.03 -26.99
CA PRO A 388 18.59 15.83 -27.13
C PRO A 388 18.26 17.12 -27.91
N ARG A 389 18.98 18.19 -27.55
CA ARG A 389 18.87 19.52 -28.17
C ARG A 389 19.23 19.48 -29.66
#